data_AF-A0A4R5PJ59-F1
#
_entry.id   AF-A0A4R5PJ59-F1
#
_cell.length_a   1.000
_cell.length_b   1.000
_cell.length_c   1.000
_cell.angle_alpha   90.00
_cell.angle_beta   90.00
_cell.angle_gamma   90.00
#
_symmetry.space_group_name_H-M   'P 1'
#
loop_
_entity.id
_entity.type
_entity.pdbx_description
1 polymer ?
#
loop_
_entity_poly.entity_id
_entity_poly.type
_entity_poly.pdbx_seq_one_letter_code
_entity_poly.pdbx_strand_id
1 'polypeptide(L)'
;MAKFKKGDRVRSLKDENTHDGFMAAGSLATVDENNSICPYVIFDGQTCAWAIHEEDIEPAKPASNFKVGDRVRILDTVPSGWWFEPGMEATIDFIDEGELPYQIGFDGISVGFDGISVGFVGDVHIELVETKPQPHFNVGDLVTGEHWMYGGDLTGKVIEVDVGCEIAEYRIADGWLKTGTVKAAQPKPAHIVCLLDDKGSPKPSASPHPHYSEAEATKEAECLALKHPGKRFAVYSPGAVREAETVTTTKAVLKAA
;
A
#
# COMPACT_ATOMS: atom_id res chain seq x y z
N MET A 1 4.79 -30.13 -43.32
CA MET A 1 3.96 -29.01 -42.82
C MET A 1 4.81 -28.29 -41.80
N ALA A 2 4.86 -26.96 -41.83
CA ALA A 2 5.60 -26.17 -40.86
C ALA A 2 5.18 -26.50 -39.42
N LYS A 3 6.13 -26.81 -38.53
CA LYS A 3 5.87 -27.16 -37.12
C LYS A 3 5.44 -25.94 -36.29
N PHE A 4 5.89 -24.74 -36.69
CA PHE A 4 5.63 -23.47 -35.99
C PHE A 4 5.07 -22.41 -36.95
N LYS A 5 4.26 -21.47 -36.44
CA LYS A 5 3.70 -20.33 -37.20
C LYS A 5 4.38 -19.02 -36.80
N LYS A 6 4.36 -18.03 -37.70
CA LYS A 6 4.80 -16.65 -37.39
C LYS A 6 4.09 -16.15 -36.13
N GLY A 7 4.87 -15.61 -35.20
CA GLY A 7 4.44 -15.13 -33.88
C GLY A 7 4.50 -16.18 -32.77
N ASP A 8 4.76 -17.45 -33.07
CA ASP A 8 4.98 -18.45 -32.02
C ASP A 8 6.22 -18.11 -31.20
N ARG A 9 6.12 -18.28 -29.89
CA ARG A 9 7.27 -18.21 -28.99
C ARG A 9 7.93 -19.58 -28.94
N VAL A 10 9.25 -19.59 -29.07
CA VAL A 10 10.06 -20.80 -29.13
C VAL A 10 11.31 -20.65 -28.27
N ARG A 11 11.88 -21.78 -27.85
CA ARG A 11 13.09 -21.86 -27.03
C ARG A 11 14.16 -22.66 -27.78
N SER A 12 15.41 -22.22 -27.75
CA SER A 12 16.54 -22.98 -28.32
C SER A 12 16.86 -24.20 -27.46
N LEU A 13 17.14 -25.34 -28.08
CA LEU A 13 17.48 -26.59 -27.41
C LEU A 13 18.98 -26.83 -27.26
N LYS A 14 19.79 -26.06 -27.99
CA LYS A 14 21.25 -26.19 -28.00
C LYS A 14 21.91 -24.83 -28.09
N ASP A 15 23.19 -24.83 -27.74
CA ASP A 15 24.07 -23.70 -27.98
C ASP A 15 24.28 -23.51 -29.49
N GLU A 16 24.10 -22.28 -29.97
CA GLU A 16 24.33 -21.94 -31.37
C GLU A 16 25.31 -20.78 -31.49
N ASN A 17 26.34 -20.98 -32.32
CA ASN A 17 27.19 -19.90 -32.78
C ASN A 17 26.48 -19.16 -33.90
N THR A 18 25.97 -17.98 -33.60
CA THR A 18 25.42 -17.06 -34.59
C THR A 18 26.53 -16.13 -35.09
N HIS A 19 26.30 -15.46 -36.22
CA HIS A 19 27.27 -14.52 -36.78
C HIS A 19 27.55 -13.33 -35.85
N ASP A 20 26.56 -12.95 -35.02
CA ASP A 20 26.61 -11.78 -34.15
C ASP A 20 26.84 -12.14 -32.66
N GLY A 21 27.06 -13.42 -32.35
CA GLY A 21 27.35 -13.85 -30.98
C GLY A 21 27.05 -15.32 -30.68
N PHE A 22 27.25 -15.69 -29.41
CA PHE A 22 26.89 -17.00 -28.88
C PHE A 22 25.48 -16.97 -28.31
N MET A 23 24.61 -17.88 -28.74
CA MET A 23 23.32 -18.10 -28.12
C MET A 23 23.37 -19.37 -27.28
N ALA A 24 22.99 -19.25 -26.02
CA ALA A 24 22.91 -20.40 -25.14
C ALA A 24 21.64 -21.21 -25.42
N ALA A 25 21.72 -22.52 -25.20
CA ALA A 25 20.55 -23.37 -25.02
C ALA A 25 19.61 -22.74 -23.99
N GLY A 26 18.32 -22.74 -24.29
CA GLY A 26 17.27 -22.18 -23.46
C GLY A 26 16.92 -20.72 -23.76
N SER A 27 17.59 -20.08 -24.72
CA SER A 27 17.30 -18.71 -25.14
C SER A 27 15.93 -18.64 -25.82
N LEU A 28 15.15 -17.60 -25.52
CA LEU A 28 13.81 -17.42 -26.05
C LEU A 28 13.82 -16.60 -27.34
N ALA A 29 12.92 -16.96 -28.27
CA ALA A 29 12.76 -16.29 -29.55
C ALA A 29 11.29 -16.27 -30.00
N THR A 30 11.01 -15.40 -30.96
CA THR A 30 9.72 -15.32 -31.65
C THR A 30 9.91 -15.72 -33.12
N VAL A 31 9.10 -16.65 -33.61
CA VAL A 31 9.13 -17.05 -35.04
C VAL A 31 8.70 -15.86 -35.89
N ASP A 32 9.58 -15.36 -36.74
CA ASP A 32 9.30 -14.25 -37.66
C ASP A 32 8.78 -14.75 -39.01
N GLU A 33 9.32 -15.84 -39.54
CA GLU A 33 8.77 -16.50 -40.72
C GLU A 33 9.10 -17.99 -40.75
N ASN A 34 8.22 -18.78 -41.35
CA ASN A 34 8.45 -20.21 -41.54
C ASN A 34 8.07 -20.63 -42.96
N ASN A 35 8.79 -20.07 -43.93
CA ASN A 35 8.55 -20.27 -45.36
C ASN A 35 9.56 -21.23 -46.02
N SER A 36 10.39 -21.94 -45.24
CA SER A 36 11.51 -22.77 -45.73
C SER A 36 11.75 -24.00 -44.86
N ILE A 37 12.84 -24.73 -45.11
CA ILE A 37 13.30 -25.90 -44.32
C ILE A 37 13.64 -25.51 -42.87
N CYS A 38 13.99 -24.25 -42.64
CA CYS A 38 14.30 -23.69 -41.33
C CYS A 38 13.42 -22.46 -41.06
N PRO A 39 12.71 -22.38 -39.92
CA PRO A 39 12.09 -21.13 -39.48
C PRO A 39 13.15 -20.06 -39.20
N TYR A 40 12.78 -18.82 -39.46
CA TYR A 40 13.50 -17.65 -38.99
C TYR A 40 12.89 -17.20 -37.67
N VAL A 41 13.73 -17.02 -36.65
CA VAL A 41 13.33 -16.59 -35.31
C VAL A 41 14.12 -15.35 -34.89
N ILE A 42 13.47 -14.44 -34.15
CA ILE A 42 14.12 -13.28 -33.56
C ILE A 42 14.26 -13.55 -32.06
N PHE A 43 15.49 -13.72 -31.59
CA PHE A 43 15.78 -13.92 -30.17
C PHE A 43 15.56 -12.65 -29.37
N ASP A 44 15.20 -12.81 -28.10
CA ASP A 44 14.95 -11.67 -27.22
C ASP A 44 16.21 -10.80 -27.07
N GLY A 45 16.04 -9.48 -27.22
CA GLY A 45 17.15 -8.53 -27.20
C GLY A 45 17.96 -8.44 -28.50
N GLN A 46 17.65 -9.26 -29.51
CA GLN A 46 18.23 -9.17 -30.85
C GLN A 46 17.32 -8.38 -31.79
N THR A 47 17.88 -7.90 -32.90
CA THR A 47 17.14 -7.09 -33.90
C THR A 47 17.03 -7.75 -35.27
N CYS A 48 17.71 -8.87 -35.48
CA CYS A 48 17.73 -9.63 -36.73
C CYS A 48 17.14 -11.03 -36.51
N ALA A 49 16.59 -11.61 -37.59
CA ALA A 49 16.03 -12.95 -37.60
C ALA A 49 17.10 -13.99 -38.00
N TRP A 50 17.06 -15.15 -37.37
CA TRP A 50 18.03 -16.24 -37.51
C TRP A 50 17.35 -17.50 -38.00
N ALA A 51 17.90 -18.12 -39.04
CA ALA A 51 17.44 -19.43 -39.48
C ALA A 51 17.90 -20.51 -38.48
N ILE A 52 16.94 -21.20 -37.87
CA ILE A 52 17.19 -22.28 -36.92
C ILE A 52 16.45 -23.54 -37.37
N HIS A 53 17.00 -24.73 -37.12
CA HIS A 53 16.32 -25.96 -37.50
C HIS A 53 15.11 -26.20 -36.58
N GLU A 54 13.98 -26.69 -37.12
CA GLU A 54 12.77 -26.96 -36.31
C GLU A 54 12.98 -28.01 -35.20
N GLU A 55 14.05 -28.80 -35.32
CA GLU A 55 14.48 -29.81 -34.34
C GLU A 55 15.33 -29.22 -33.21
N ASP A 56 15.86 -28.00 -33.40
CA ASP A 56 16.68 -27.29 -32.42
C ASP A 56 15.87 -26.27 -31.62
N ILE A 57 14.55 -26.23 -31.84
CA ILE A 57 13.62 -25.39 -31.10
C ILE A 57 12.36 -26.16 -30.70
N GLU A 58 11.77 -25.71 -29.60
CA GLU A 58 10.48 -26.17 -29.10
C GLU A 58 9.58 -24.99 -28.75
N PRO A 59 8.25 -25.17 -28.66
CA PRO A 59 7.36 -24.11 -28.19
C PRO A 59 7.81 -23.64 -26.81
N ALA A 60 8.01 -22.33 -26.66
CA ALA A 60 8.30 -21.76 -25.35
C ALA A 60 7.04 -21.86 -24.49
N LYS A 61 7.20 -22.30 -23.25
CA LYS A 61 6.15 -22.23 -22.24
C LYS A 61 5.73 -20.76 -22.07
N PRO A 62 4.43 -20.44 -21.93
CA PRO A 62 4.01 -19.08 -21.65
C PRO A 62 4.72 -18.57 -20.39
N ALA A 63 5.19 -17.32 -20.42
CA ALA A 63 5.72 -16.66 -19.24
C ALA A 63 4.66 -16.71 -18.13
N SER A 64 5.09 -16.99 -16.90
CA SER A 64 4.21 -17.04 -15.74
C SER A 64 3.46 -15.72 -15.59
N ASN A 65 2.14 -15.76 -15.32
CA ASN A 65 1.36 -14.56 -15.00
C ASN A 65 1.62 -14.03 -13.57
N PHE A 66 2.52 -14.66 -12.83
CA PHE A 66 2.82 -14.35 -11.44
C PHE A 66 4.19 -13.65 -11.30
N LYS A 67 4.38 -12.92 -10.21
CA LYS A 67 5.68 -12.34 -9.83
C LYS A 67 6.13 -12.79 -8.44
N VAL A 68 7.44 -12.75 -8.20
CA VAL A 68 8.01 -12.93 -6.86
C VAL A 68 7.37 -11.93 -5.89
N GLY A 69 6.95 -12.41 -4.72
CA GLY A 69 6.24 -11.66 -3.69
C GLY A 69 4.71 -11.76 -3.78
N ASP A 70 4.15 -12.27 -4.87
CA ASP A 70 2.71 -12.50 -4.95
C ASP A 70 2.25 -13.52 -3.90
N ARG A 71 1.16 -13.23 -3.19
CA ARG A 71 0.45 -14.23 -2.40
C ARG A 71 -0.45 -15.04 -3.31
N VAL A 72 -0.39 -16.35 -3.17
CA VAL A 72 -1.12 -17.30 -4.00
C VAL A 72 -1.83 -18.33 -3.13
N ARG A 73 -2.91 -18.91 -3.65
CA ARG A 73 -3.64 -20.02 -3.04
C ARG A 73 -3.44 -21.27 -3.87
N ILE A 74 -3.16 -22.37 -3.20
CA ILE A 74 -3.03 -23.70 -3.80
C ILE A 74 -4.42 -24.18 -4.26
N LEU A 75 -4.52 -24.59 -5.52
CA LEU A 75 -5.75 -25.12 -6.11
C LEU A 75 -5.89 -26.63 -5.88
N ASP A 76 -7.08 -27.17 -6.12
CA ASP A 76 -7.37 -28.61 -6.01
C ASP A 76 -6.76 -29.47 -7.12
N THR A 77 -6.11 -28.83 -8.09
CA THR A 77 -5.41 -29.48 -9.18
C THR A 77 -4.06 -30.07 -8.76
N VAL A 78 -3.57 -29.79 -7.54
CA VAL A 78 -2.29 -30.37 -7.06
C VAL A 78 -2.35 -31.90 -6.96
N PRO A 79 -1.29 -32.62 -7.37
CA PRO A 79 -1.24 -34.08 -7.29
C PRO A 79 -1.40 -34.63 -5.87
N SER A 80 -2.13 -35.73 -5.73
CA SER A 80 -2.25 -36.43 -4.43
C SER A 80 -0.88 -36.97 -3.99
N GLY A 81 -0.40 -36.55 -2.82
CA GLY A 81 0.92 -36.95 -2.29
C GLY A 81 1.89 -35.77 -2.11
N TRP A 82 1.52 -34.58 -2.54
CA TRP A 82 2.19 -33.35 -2.12
C TRP A 82 1.83 -33.05 -0.65
N TRP A 83 2.77 -32.44 0.08
CA TRP A 83 2.63 -32.23 1.53
C TRP A 83 1.80 -30.99 1.88
N PHE A 84 1.41 -30.19 0.89
CA PHE A 84 0.50 -29.07 1.01
C PHE A 84 -0.85 -29.40 0.34
N GLU A 85 -1.91 -28.84 0.91
CA GLU A 85 -3.30 -29.15 0.57
C GLU A 85 -3.95 -28.03 -0.25
N PRO A 86 -4.98 -28.35 -1.07
CA PRO A 86 -5.82 -27.35 -1.70
C PRO A 86 -6.39 -26.36 -0.68
N GLY A 87 -6.36 -25.08 -1.02
CA GLY A 87 -6.82 -23.98 -0.17
C GLY A 87 -5.75 -23.35 0.71
N MET A 88 -4.57 -23.97 0.85
CA MET A 88 -3.43 -23.35 1.55
C MET A 88 -2.95 -22.10 0.80
N GLU A 89 -2.47 -21.09 1.54
CA GLU A 89 -1.91 -19.86 0.96
C GLU A 89 -0.39 -19.83 1.13
N ALA A 90 0.30 -19.32 0.12
CA ALA A 90 1.76 -19.23 0.08
C ALA A 90 2.20 -17.91 -0.57
N THR A 91 3.49 -17.59 -0.49
CA THR A 91 4.10 -16.47 -1.21
C THR A 91 5.03 -17.00 -2.28
N ILE A 92 5.06 -16.39 -3.46
CA ILE A 92 6.03 -16.76 -4.48
C ILE A 92 7.41 -16.23 -4.10
N ASP A 93 8.34 -17.13 -3.84
CA ASP A 93 9.71 -16.76 -3.44
C ASP A 93 10.66 -16.70 -4.64
N PHE A 94 10.37 -17.48 -5.69
CA PHE A 94 11.23 -17.57 -6.87
C PHE A 94 10.43 -18.07 -8.07
N ILE A 95 10.76 -17.55 -9.26
CA ILE A 95 10.21 -17.99 -10.54
C ILE A 95 11.40 -18.41 -11.39
N ASP A 96 11.45 -19.70 -11.74
CA ASP A 96 12.42 -20.20 -12.72
C ASP A 96 11.77 -20.23 -14.10
N GLU A 97 12.40 -19.58 -15.08
CA GLU A 97 11.97 -19.62 -16.48
C GLU A 97 12.83 -20.59 -17.32
N GLY A 98 13.73 -21.38 -16.72
CA GLY A 98 14.49 -22.40 -17.46
C GLY A 98 15.00 -23.58 -16.65
N GLU A 99 15.00 -24.77 -17.28
CA GLU A 99 15.72 -25.92 -16.76
C GLU A 99 17.24 -25.65 -16.74
N LEU A 100 17.85 -25.50 -15.55
CA LEU A 100 19.30 -25.58 -15.38
C LEU A 100 19.77 -27.05 -15.40
N PRO A 101 20.83 -27.40 -16.14
CA PRO A 101 21.22 -28.80 -16.41
C PRO A 101 21.77 -29.59 -15.20
N TYR A 102 21.93 -28.97 -14.03
CA TYR A 102 22.52 -29.62 -12.83
C TYR A 102 21.69 -29.50 -11.56
N GLN A 103 20.47 -28.96 -11.66
CA GLN A 103 19.43 -29.18 -10.67
C GLN A 103 18.33 -29.98 -11.38
N ILE A 104 17.76 -30.97 -10.70
CA ILE A 104 16.46 -31.52 -11.11
C ILE A 104 15.46 -30.40 -10.82
N GLY A 105 15.47 -29.37 -11.66
CA GLY A 105 14.60 -28.22 -11.60
C GLY A 105 13.29 -28.67 -12.20
N PHE A 106 12.31 -28.95 -11.35
CA PHE A 106 10.94 -28.96 -11.83
C PHE A 106 10.66 -27.55 -12.38
N ASP A 107 10.30 -27.42 -13.66
CA ASP A 107 9.73 -26.20 -14.19
C ASP A 107 8.61 -25.71 -13.25
N GLY A 108 8.81 -24.60 -12.54
CA GLY A 108 7.88 -24.26 -11.46
C GLY A 108 8.15 -22.96 -10.72
N ILE A 109 7.09 -22.51 -10.07
CA ILE A 109 7.05 -21.38 -9.15
C ILE A 109 7.39 -21.93 -7.77
N SER A 110 8.46 -21.43 -7.16
CA SER A 110 8.79 -21.76 -5.78
C SER A 110 7.87 -20.96 -4.87
N VAL A 111 7.10 -21.66 -4.05
CA VAL A 111 6.23 -21.06 -3.05
C VAL A 111 6.74 -21.32 -1.63
N GLY A 112 6.72 -20.28 -0.83
CA GLY A 112 7.07 -20.28 0.57
C GLY A 112 5.84 -20.28 1.46
N PHE A 113 5.87 -21.13 2.47
CA PHE A 113 4.91 -21.12 3.56
C PHE A 113 5.64 -20.58 4.80
N ASP A 114 5.09 -19.55 5.43
CA ASP A 114 5.70 -18.87 6.60
C ASP A 114 7.15 -18.41 6.40
N GLY A 115 7.52 -18.02 5.17
CA GLY A 115 8.85 -17.53 4.83
C GLY A 115 9.92 -18.61 4.66
N ILE A 116 9.52 -19.88 4.60
CA ILE A 116 10.39 -21.00 4.26
C ILE A 116 10.00 -21.47 2.86
N SER A 117 10.93 -21.42 1.89
CA SER A 117 10.72 -21.90 0.53
C SER A 117 10.79 -23.43 0.48
N VAL A 118 9.68 -24.11 0.15
CA VAL A 118 9.61 -25.58 0.29
C VAL A 118 8.78 -26.31 -0.78
N GLY A 119 8.15 -25.62 -1.75
CA GLY A 119 7.36 -26.27 -2.81
C GLY A 119 7.58 -25.67 -4.19
N PHE A 120 7.85 -26.51 -5.19
CA PHE A 120 7.80 -26.13 -6.59
C PHE A 120 6.43 -26.47 -7.17
N VAL A 121 5.74 -25.47 -7.71
CA VAL A 121 4.36 -25.58 -8.14
C VAL A 121 4.19 -25.00 -9.56
N GLY A 122 3.45 -25.70 -10.42
CA GLY A 122 3.07 -25.15 -11.73
C GLY A 122 2.04 -24.03 -11.59
N ASP A 123 2.01 -23.11 -12.54
CA ASP A 123 1.00 -22.03 -12.65
C ASP A 123 -0.44 -22.54 -12.61
N VAL A 124 -0.72 -23.70 -13.21
CA VAL A 124 -2.04 -24.36 -13.19
C VAL A 124 -2.53 -24.82 -11.82
N HIS A 125 -1.65 -24.80 -10.81
CA HIS A 125 -1.92 -25.28 -9.46
C HIS A 125 -2.07 -24.17 -8.43
N ILE A 126 -2.00 -22.91 -8.86
CA ILE A 126 -2.11 -21.75 -7.98
C ILE A 126 -2.99 -20.66 -8.58
N GLU A 127 -3.63 -19.88 -7.72
CA GLU A 127 -4.32 -18.64 -8.09
C GLU A 127 -3.80 -17.47 -7.27
N LEU A 128 -3.85 -16.26 -7.82
CA LEU A 128 -3.45 -15.05 -7.09
C LEU A 128 -4.47 -14.77 -5.97
N VAL A 129 -3.97 -14.59 -4.75
CA VAL A 129 -4.76 -14.05 -3.66
C VAL A 129 -4.60 -12.54 -3.72
N GLU A 130 -5.64 -11.84 -4.21
CA GLU A 130 -5.71 -10.38 -4.07
C GLU A 130 -5.75 -10.03 -2.58
N THR A 131 -4.60 -9.76 -1.97
CA THR A 131 -4.56 -9.10 -0.68
C THR A 131 -4.86 -7.63 -0.89
N LYS A 132 -6.14 -7.27 -0.90
CA LYS A 132 -6.51 -5.88 -0.66
C LYS A 132 -5.98 -5.51 0.73
N PRO A 133 -5.17 -4.45 0.86
CA PRO A 133 -4.65 -4.06 2.16
C PRO A 133 -5.81 -3.85 3.13
N GLN A 134 -5.73 -4.47 4.31
CA GLN A 134 -6.69 -4.15 5.37
C GLN A 134 -6.39 -2.75 5.90
N PRO A 135 -7.34 -1.82 5.85
CA PRO A 135 -7.11 -0.48 6.38
C PRO A 135 -7.04 -0.54 7.91
N HIS A 136 -6.06 0.17 8.46
CA HIS A 136 -5.88 0.31 9.91
C HIS A 136 -6.81 1.37 10.53
N PHE A 137 -7.37 2.25 9.69
CA PHE A 137 -8.28 3.31 10.10
C PHE A 137 -9.52 3.30 9.19
N ASN A 138 -10.66 3.64 9.76
CA ASN A 138 -11.93 3.74 9.05
C ASN A 138 -12.33 5.19 8.83
N VAL A 139 -13.25 5.41 7.88
CA VAL A 139 -13.91 6.71 7.72
C VAL A 139 -14.51 7.15 9.07
N GLY A 140 -14.15 8.36 9.48
CA GLY A 140 -14.55 8.96 10.76
C GLY A 140 -13.45 8.95 11.83
N ASP A 141 -12.43 8.10 11.71
CA ASP A 141 -11.32 8.05 12.66
C ASP A 141 -10.50 9.34 12.61
N LEU A 142 -10.11 9.84 13.79
CA LEU A 142 -9.22 10.99 13.88
C LEU A 142 -7.78 10.52 13.74
N VAL A 143 -7.12 10.99 12.68
CA VAL A 143 -5.75 10.59 12.34
C VAL A 143 -4.87 11.80 12.13
N THR A 144 -3.56 11.59 12.22
CA THR A 144 -2.55 12.54 11.79
C THR A 144 -1.52 11.83 10.92
N GLY A 145 -1.00 12.53 9.92
CA GLY A 145 0.02 12.02 9.01
C GLY A 145 0.60 13.15 8.16
N GLU A 146 1.67 12.86 7.44
CA GLU A 146 2.33 13.84 6.56
C GLU A 146 1.45 14.07 5.31
N HIS A 147 1.30 15.30 4.84
CA HIS A 147 0.61 15.56 3.57
C HIS A 147 1.40 14.95 2.41
N TRP A 148 0.75 14.20 1.50
CA TRP A 148 1.42 13.49 0.42
C TRP A 148 2.26 14.37 -0.52
N MET A 149 1.72 15.52 -0.97
CA MET A 149 2.39 16.40 -1.94
C MET A 149 3.27 17.50 -1.32
N TYR A 150 2.82 18.12 -0.23
CA TYR A 150 3.44 19.33 0.31
C TYR A 150 4.30 19.07 1.56
N GLY A 151 4.29 17.85 2.10
CA GLY A 151 4.86 17.55 3.40
C GLY A 151 4.12 18.24 4.55
N GLY A 152 4.63 18.06 5.77
CA GLY A 152 4.05 18.62 6.99
C GLY A 152 2.85 17.82 7.54
N ASP A 153 2.68 17.87 8.85
CA ASP A 153 1.67 17.07 9.54
C ASP A 153 0.28 17.69 9.39
N LEU A 154 -0.66 16.91 8.85
CA LEU A 154 -2.08 17.21 8.90
C LEU A 154 -2.74 16.39 10.00
N THR A 155 -3.84 16.90 10.56
CA THR A 155 -4.69 16.17 11.50
C THR A 155 -6.14 16.38 11.13
N GLY A 156 -6.88 15.30 10.93
CA GLY A 156 -8.27 15.38 10.53
C GLY A 156 -8.98 14.04 10.64
N LYS A 157 -10.29 14.07 10.43
CA LYS A 157 -11.06 12.83 10.31
C LYS A 157 -10.86 12.23 8.94
N VAL A 158 -10.66 10.91 8.88
CA VAL A 158 -10.65 10.16 7.63
C VAL A 158 -12.01 10.34 6.95
N ILE A 159 -12.02 10.83 5.72
CA ILE A 159 -13.22 10.98 4.88
C ILE A 159 -13.29 9.92 3.79
N GLU A 160 -12.15 9.30 3.46
CA GLU A 160 -12.04 8.29 2.42
C GLU A 160 -10.86 7.38 2.71
N VAL A 161 -11.03 6.09 2.37
CA VAL A 161 -10.02 5.05 2.45
C VAL A 161 -9.93 4.38 1.08
N ASP A 162 -8.77 4.44 0.45
CA ASP A 162 -8.48 3.74 -0.81
C ASP A 162 -7.64 2.49 -0.53
N VAL A 163 -8.10 1.35 -1.04
CA VAL A 163 -7.44 0.03 -0.90
C VAL A 163 -7.07 -0.55 -2.27
N GLY A 164 -7.02 0.27 -3.32
CA GLY A 164 -6.62 -0.13 -4.67
C GLY A 164 -5.11 -0.27 -4.86
N CYS A 165 -4.31 0.19 -3.91
CA CYS A 165 -2.84 0.11 -3.91
C CYS A 165 -2.34 -1.04 -3.01
N GLU A 166 -1.03 -1.34 -3.05
CA GLU A 166 -0.39 -2.32 -2.14
C GLU A 166 -0.57 -1.99 -0.64
N ILE A 167 -0.98 -0.76 -0.34
CA ILE A 167 -1.11 -0.17 0.99
C ILE A 167 -2.35 0.72 1.01
N ALA A 168 -3.09 0.69 2.13
CA ALA A 168 -4.28 1.53 2.27
C ALA A 168 -3.89 3.01 2.38
N GLU A 169 -4.54 3.86 1.59
CA GLU A 169 -4.36 5.31 1.58
C GLU A 169 -5.53 6.01 2.26
N TYR A 170 -5.27 7.15 2.89
CA TYR A 170 -6.24 7.86 3.71
C TYR A 170 -6.36 9.31 3.26
N ARG A 171 -7.59 9.76 3.03
CA ARG A 171 -7.90 11.16 2.77
C ARG A 171 -8.56 11.79 3.99
N ILE A 172 -8.16 13.01 4.31
CA ILE A 172 -8.86 13.91 5.22
C ILE A 172 -9.34 15.14 4.45
N ALA A 173 -10.07 16.06 5.11
CA ALA A 173 -10.57 17.27 4.47
C ALA A 173 -9.48 18.11 3.78
N ASP A 174 -8.28 18.16 4.39
CA ASP A 174 -7.15 18.96 3.93
C ASP A 174 -6.25 18.26 2.90
N GLY A 175 -6.58 17.03 2.49
CA GLY A 175 -5.86 16.30 1.45
C GLY A 175 -5.56 14.84 1.78
N TRP A 176 -4.77 14.22 0.91
CA TRP A 176 -4.29 12.84 1.09
C TRP A 176 -3.08 12.81 2.02
N LEU A 177 -3.07 11.82 2.91
CA LEU A 177 -1.95 11.54 3.79
C LEU A 177 -0.97 10.60 3.10
N LYS A 178 0.32 10.86 3.30
CA LYS A 178 1.41 10.02 2.83
C LYS A 178 1.37 8.67 3.53
N THR A 179 1.39 7.62 2.74
CA THR A 179 1.28 6.26 3.25
C THR A 179 2.46 5.90 4.15
N GLY A 180 2.19 5.07 5.18
CA GLY A 180 3.17 4.71 6.21
C GLY A 180 3.42 5.77 7.29
N THR A 181 2.88 6.99 7.14
CA THR A 181 3.03 8.07 8.15
C THR A 181 1.81 8.24 9.06
N VAL A 182 0.68 7.62 8.71
CA VAL A 182 -0.61 7.82 9.36
C VAL A 182 -0.67 7.12 10.72
N LYS A 183 -1.05 7.86 11.75
CA LYS A 183 -1.23 7.37 13.13
C LYS A 183 -2.52 7.92 13.74
N ALA A 184 -3.05 7.22 14.73
CA ALA A 184 -4.18 7.69 15.52
C ALA A 184 -3.83 9.04 16.16
N ALA A 185 -4.71 10.03 15.99
CA ALA A 185 -4.58 11.32 16.64
C ALA A 185 -5.51 11.38 17.85
N GLN A 186 -5.06 12.07 18.89
CA GLN A 186 -5.92 12.42 20.01
C GLN A 186 -6.67 13.72 19.68
N PRO A 187 -7.94 13.86 20.10
CA PRO A 187 -8.63 15.14 20.03
C PRO A 187 -7.78 16.20 20.75
N LYS A 188 -7.74 17.44 20.25
CA LYS A 188 -7.12 18.51 21.04
C LYS A 188 -8.02 18.82 22.23
N PRO A 189 -7.47 19.13 23.42
CA PRO A 189 -8.26 19.62 24.55
C PRO A 189 -9.05 20.85 24.12
N ALA A 190 -10.36 20.80 24.31
CA ALA A 190 -11.27 21.81 23.76
C ALA A 190 -12.18 22.41 24.84
N HIS A 191 -12.23 21.81 26.03
CA HIS A 191 -13.13 22.23 27.10
C HIS A 191 -12.35 22.82 28.27
N ILE A 192 -12.81 23.93 28.83
CA ILE A 192 -12.21 24.53 30.04
C ILE A 192 -13.30 24.80 31.08
N VAL A 193 -12.92 24.78 32.35
CA VAL A 193 -13.80 25.21 33.43
C VAL A 193 -13.51 26.66 33.80
N CYS A 194 -14.56 27.49 33.81
CA CYS A 194 -14.50 28.90 34.18
C CYS A 194 -15.26 29.13 35.48
N LEU A 195 -14.70 29.97 36.35
CA LEU A 195 -15.46 30.56 37.45
C LEU A 195 -16.44 31.60 36.87
N LEU A 196 -17.66 31.67 37.39
CA LEU A 196 -18.60 32.74 37.05
C LEU A 196 -18.58 33.84 38.11
N ASP A 197 -18.69 35.09 37.67
CA ASP A 197 -18.92 36.23 38.56
C ASP A 197 -20.39 36.31 39.03
N ASP A 198 -20.69 37.28 39.90
CA ASP A 198 -22.03 37.48 40.47
C ASP A 198 -23.09 37.84 39.39
N LYS A 199 -22.65 38.29 38.21
CA LYS A 199 -23.51 38.60 37.06
C LYS A 199 -23.63 37.42 36.09
N GLY A 200 -22.94 36.30 36.36
CA GLY A 200 -22.91 35.10 35.52
C GLY A 200 -21.91 35.15 34.38
N SER A 201 -20.99 36.12 34.35
CA SER A 201 -19.97 36.25 33.31
C SER A 201 -18.79 35.31 33.58
N PRO A 202 -18.20 34.70 32.54
CA PRO A 202 -17.04 33.83 32.71
C PRO A 202 -15.78 34.60 33.09
N LYS A 203 -15.08 34.07 34.09
CA LYS A 203 -13.76 34.49 34.52
C LYS A 203 -12.79 33.30 34.35
N PRO A 204 -12.26 33.07 33.13
CA PRO A 204 -11.30 32.02 32.89
C PRO A 204 -10.04 32.23 33.74
N SER A 205 -9.42 31.13 34.14
CA SER A 205 -8.10 31.16 34.79
C SER A 205 -7.05 31.75 33.84
N ALA A 206 -6.02 32.40 34.38
CA ALA A 206 -4.85 32.81 33.58
C ALA A 206 -4.14 31.61 32.93
N SER A 207 -4.23 30.44 33.58
CA SER A 207 -3.82 29.15 33.04
C SER A 207 -4.98 28.16 33.21
N PRO A 208 -5.91 28.08 32.24
CA PRO A 208 -7.02 27.12 32.28
C PRO A 208 -6.51 25.69 32.25
N HIS A 209 -7.17 24.78 32.96
CA HIS A 209 -6.94 23.34 32.79
C HIS A 209 -7.84 22.85 31.65
N PRO A 210 -7.26 22.41 30.51
CA PRO A 210 -8.06 22.02 29.37
C PRO A 210 -8.37 20.51 29.41
N HIS A 211 -9.59 20.16 29.04
CA HIS A 211 -10.13 18.81 29.00
C HIS A 211 -10.43 18.36 27.58
N TYR A 212 -10.34 17.06 27.35
CA TYR A 212 -10.58 16.44 26.05
C TYR A 212 -12.06 16.19 25.76
N SER A 213 -12.91 16.20 26.80
CA SER A 213 -14.36 16.06 26.66
C SER A 213 -15.12 16.96 27.64
N GLU A 214 -16.36 17.29 27.25
CA GLU A 214 -17.29 18.03 28.10
C GLU A 214 -17.60 17.28 29.41
N ALA A 215 -17.64 15.95 29.37
CA ALA A 215 -17.89 15.12 30.55
C ALA A 215 -16.76 15.22 31.58
N GLU A 216 -15.50 15.25 31.14
CA GLU A 216 -14.34 15.47 32.02
C GLU A 216 -14.37 16.87 32.64
N ALA A 217 -14.63 17.89 31.83
CA ALA A 217 -14.74 19.26 32.31
C ALA A 217 -15.91 19.44 33.30
N THR A 218 -17.02 18.74 33.07
CA THR A 218 -18.19 18.75 33.98
C THR A 218 -17.83 18.16 35.33
N LYS A 219 -17.14 17.02 35.36
CA LYS A 219 -16.65 16.42 36.60
C LYS A 219 -15.71 17.36 37.37
N GLU A 220 -14.83 18.07 36.67
CA GLU A 220 -13.96 19.07 37.32
C GLU A 220 -14.79 20.24 37.88
N ALA A 221 -15.75 20.77 37.12
CA ALA A 221 -16.62 21.85 37.57
C ALA A 221 -17.42 21.48 38.83
N GLU A 222 -17.96 20.26 38.89
CA GLU A 222 -18.64 19.71 40.06
C GLU A 222 -17.69 19.59 41.27
N CYS A 223 -16.49 19.07 41.06
CA CYS A 223 -15.45 19.00 42.09
C CYS A 223 -15.09 20.40 42.64
N LEU A 224 -14.97 21.40 41.76
CA LEU A 224 -14.66 22.78 42.15
C LEU A 224 -15.81 23.44 42.91
N ALA A 225 -17.06 23.19 42.51
CA ALA A 225 -18.25 23.67 43.21
C ALA A 225 -18.33 23.13 44.66
N LEU A 226 -17.99 21.85 44.86
CA LEU A 226 -17.92 21.25 46.20
C LEU A 226 -16.80 21.85 47.06
N LYS A 227 -15.63 22.13 46.46
CA LYS A 227 -14.48 22.73 47.17
C LYS A 227 -14.68 24.21 47.50
N HIS A 228 -15.51 24.91 46.74
CA HIS A 228 -15.73 26.35 46.88
C HIS A 228 -17.23 26.70 47.01
N PRO A 229 -17.87 26.41 48.16
CA PRO A 229 -19.27 26.72 48.40
C PRO A 229 -19.60 28.20 48.13
N GLY A 230 -20.72 28.46 47.48
CA GLY A 230 -21.16 29.80 47.10
C GLY A 230 -20.54 30.34 45.80
N LYS A 231 -19.60 29.63 45.18
CA LYS A 231 -19.09 29.95 43.85
C LYS A 231 -19.77 29.10 42.77
N ARG A 232 -19.87 29.65 41.56
CA ARG A 232 -20.49 28.99 40.39
C ARG A 232 -19.42 28.73 39.34
N PHE A 233 -19.41 27.54 38.76
CA PHE A 233 -18.48 27.15 37.69
C PHE A 233 -19.27 26.75 36.44
N ALA A 234 -18.70 26.99 35.28
CA ALA A 234 -19.28 26.62 33.99
C ALA A 234 -18.24 25.99 33.08
N VAL A 235 -18.66 25.00 32.29
CA VAL A 235 -17.86 24.40 31.24
C VAL A 235 -18.00 25.22 29.97
N TYR A 236 -16.87 25.60 29.38
CA TYR A 236 -16.79 26.26 28.09
C TYR A 236 -16.23 25.29 27.07
N SER A 237 -17.04 24.95 26.07
CA SER A 237 -16.69 24.16 24.89
C SER A 237 -16.44 25.09 23.70
N PRO A 238 -15.70 24.68 22.65
CA PRO A 238 -15.49 25.52 21.48
C PRO A 238 -16.82 25.66 20.73
N GLY A 239 -17.35 26.88 20.69
CA GLY A 239 -18.41 27.30 19.75
C GLY A 239 -17.80 28.04 18.57
N ALA A 240 -18.53 28.16 17.46
CA ALA A 240 -18.10 28.82 16.23
C ALA A 240 -17.36 30.15 16.51
N VAL A 241 -16.08 30.18 16.12
CA VAL A 241 -15.19 31.33 16.28
C VAL A 241 -15.80 32.53 15.55
N ARG A 242 -16.00 33.63 16.27
CA ARG A 242 -16.19 34.96 15.65
C ARG A 242 -14.97 35.80 16.03
N GLU A 243 -14.17 36.13 15.03
CA GLU A 243 -13.07 37.09 15.19
C GLU A 243 -13.67 38.45 15.57
N ALA A 244 -13.14 39.08 16.63
CA ALA A 244 -13.52 40.43 17.02
C ALA A 244 -12.67 41.44 16.24
N GLU A 245 -13.30 42.40 15.57
CA GLU A 245 -12.59 43.51 14.92
C GLU A 245 -11.77 44.31 15.95
N THR A 246 -10.48 44.46 15.68
CA THR A 246 -9.57 45.33 16.44
C THR A 246 -10.05 46.79 16.43
N VAL A 247 -10.31 47.35 17.61
CA VAL A 247 -10.54 48.80 17.79
C VAL A 247 -9.23 49.47 18.16
N THR A 248 -8.72 50.33 17.27
CA THR A 248 -7.55 51.18 17.51
C THR A 248 -7.95 52.38 18.37
N THR A 249 -7.54 52.41 19.65
CA THR A 249 -7.68 53.61 20.48
C THR A 249 -6.49 54.55 20.28
N THR A 250 -6.73 55.72 19.68
CA THR A 250 -5.77 56.84 19.66
C THR A 250 -5.74 57.52 21.03
N LYS A 251 -4.61 57.40 21.73
CA LYS A 251 -4.35 58.13 22.97
C LYS A 251 -3.91 59.56 22.63
N ALA A 252 -4.81 60.54 22.77
CA ALA A 252 -4.46 61.95 22.64
C ALA A 252 -3.59 62.39 23.84
N VAL A 253 -2.38 62.88 23.57
CA VAL A 253 -1.52 63.51 24.58
C VAL A 253 -1.83 65.01 24.59
N LEU A 254 -2.47 65.49 25.66
CA LEU A 254 -2.59 66.90 25.97
C LEU A 254 -1.20 67.47 26.33
N LYS A 255 -0.69 68.42 25.53
CA LYS A 255 0.41 69.30 25.95
C LYS A 255 -0.19 70.45 26.77
N ALA A 256 0.31 70.62 27.99
CA ALA A 256 0.04 71.80 28.81
C ALA A 256 0.73 73.03 28.20
N ALA A 257 0.05 74.18 28.29
CA ALA A 257 0.51 75.50 27.87
C ALA A 257 1.57 76.08 28.81
#